data_AF-Q51080-F1
#
_entry.id   AF-Q51080-F1
#
_cell.length_a   1.000
_cell.length_b   1.000
_cell.length_c   1.000
_cell.angle_alpha   90.00
_cell.angle_beta   90.00
_cell.angle_gamma   90.00
#
_symmetry.space_group_name_H-M   'P 1'
#
loop_
_entity.id
_entity.type
_entity.pdbx_description
1 polymer ?
#
loop_
_entity_poly.entity_id
_entity_poly.type
_entity_poly.pdbx_seq_one_letter_code
_entity_poly.pdbx_strand_id
1 'polypeptide(L)'
;MLIVAFKPGHDGAVAAIGDRRLLYSLESEKDSRPRYSPILATTVLDLAERLGEVPDVVALGGWSDLRPNRISYTGAGYSGIEEPTVTTSRFFGKEVKFFSSTHERSHIYMALGMAPRDDSPVQTVLVWEGDVGAFYVIDGHQRITRKVQVMSGPGARYSFLFGLADPTFPTTGGKPRLNDAGKLMALAAFGDSADADADITHVVERILKQDSMYPAPKGEYRDSVLYNAGVESPECKIAAALLTERLFETFAEVARQEMPEGSPLYISGGCGLNCDWNSLWAQLGHFSSVFVAPCTNDSGSALGTAIDALTTFTGDPHVDWSVYSGLEFVTDTQPDPARWTSRPLEHDELSGALAGGRVVAWVQGRWEIGPRALCNRSLLAEPFGAVTRDRLNEIKQREDYRPIAPVCRVEDLGKVFHEDFEDPYMLYFRRVRESSGLRAVTHVDGSARVQTVRDSGNPQMHRLLSAFAAQRGVGVLCNTSLNFNGEGFINRMSDLVLYCESRGISDMVVGDTWYQRAEG
;
A
#
# COMPACT_ATOMS: atom_id res chain seq x y z
N MET A 1 -8.45 -27.63 -2.38
CA MET A 1 -9.58 -26.88 -1.78
C MET A 1 -9.52 -25.46 -2.30
N LEU A 2 -10.62 -24.98 -2.88
CA LEU A 2 -10.76 -23.63 -3.41
C LEU A 2 -11.57 -22.76 -2.44
N ILE A 3 -10.96 -21.68 -1.97
CA ILE A 3 -11.57 -20.67 -1.11
C ILE A 3 -11.70 -19.38 -1.90
N VAL A 4 -12.90 -18.79 -1.92
CA VAL A 4 -13.12 -17.43 -2.45
C VAL A 4 -13.60 -16.55 -1.31
N ALA A 5 -12.90 -15.45 -1.07
CA ALA A 5 -13.20 -14.51 0.00
C ALA A 5 -13.56 -13.12 -0.52
N PHE A 6 -14.49 -12.47 0.18
CA PHE A 6 -15.02 -11.16 -0.18
C PHE A 6 -14.77 -10.16 0.93
N LYS A 7 -14.18 -9.01 0.60
CA LYS A 7 -14.11 -7.83 1.47
C LYS A 7 -15.19 -6.81 1.06
N PRO A 8 -16.22 -6.60 1.89
CA PRO A 8 -17.21 -5.56 1.64
C PRO A 8 -16.72 -4.18 2.12
N GLY A 9 -17.42 -3.13 1.69
CA GLY A 9 -17.20 -1.77 2.17
C GLY A 9 -15.99 -1.08 1.52
N HIS A 10 -15.24 -0.32 2.31
CA HIS A 10 -14.01 0.35 1.86
C HIS A 10 -12.96 -0.66 1.37
N ASP A 11 -12.22 -0.28 0.31
CA ASP A 11 -11.24 -1.13 -0.39
C ASP A 11 -11.82 -2.52 -0.72
N GLY A 12 -12.99 -2.50 -1.35
CA GLY A 12 -13.69 -3.71 -1.73
C GLY A 12 -12.83 -4.59 -2.64
N ALA A 13 -12.67 -5.85 -2.25
CA ALA A 13 -11.78 -6.78 -2.93
C ALA A 13 -12.33 -8.21 -2.88
N VAL A 14 -11.84 -9.05 -3.79
CA VAL A 14 -12.10 -10.50 -3.81
C VAL A 14 -10.78 -11.24 -3.94
N ALA A 15 -10.57 -12.27 -3.13
CA ALA A 15 -9.38 -13.12 -3.21
C ALA A 15 -9.78 -14.58 -3.43
N ALA A 16 -8.98 -15.33 -4.20
CA ALA A 16 -9.15 -16.75 -4.42
C ALA A 16 -7.86 -17.50 -4.08
N ILE A 17 -7.96 -18.49 -3.18
CA ILE A 17 -6.86 -19.38 -2.80
C ILE A 17 -7.24 -20.79 -3.20
N GLY A 18 -6.41 -21.43 -4.03
CA GLY A 18 -6.54 -22.81 -4.44
C GLY A 18 -5.25 -23.56 -4.14
N ASP A 19 -5.35 -24.71 -3.49
CA ASP A 19 -4.20 -25.58 -3.16
C ASP A 19 -3.05 -24.82 -2.47
N ARG A 20 -3.41 -23.99 -1.48
CA ARG A 20 -2.50 -23.10 -0.71
C ARG A 20 -1.75 -22.08 -1.57
N ARG A 21 -2.21 -21.79 -2.77
CA ARG A 21 -1.66 -20.74 -3.63
C ARG A 21 -2.68 -19.63 -3.83
N LEU A 22 -2.24 -18.38 -3.71
CA LEU A 22 -3.02 -17.22 -4.13
C LEU A 22 -3.17 -17.24 -5.65
N LEU A 23 -4.39 -17.53 -6.12
CA LEU A 23 -4.70 -17.54 -7.54
C LEU A 23 -4.96 -16.12 -8.04
N TYR A 24 -5.81 -15.37 -7.33
CA TYR A 24 -6.21 -14.01 -7.67
C TYR A 24 -6.46 -13.20 -6.41
N SER A 25 -6.13 -11.91 -6.45
CA SER A 25 -6.57 -10.89 -5.49
C SER A 25 -6.94 -9.64 -6.28
N LEU A 26 -8.24 -9.40 -6.39
CA LEU A 26 -8.83 -8.39 -7.25
C LEU A 26 -9.40 -7.27 -6.40
N GLU A 27 -8.77 -6.10 -6.49
CA GLU A 27 -9.23 -4.87 -5.86
C GLU A 27 -10.19 -4.14 -6.81
N SER A 28 -11.40 -3.81 -6.36
CA SER A 28 -12.43 -3.19 -7.20
C SER A 28 -12.09 -1.78 -7.67
N GLU A 29 -11.12 -1.10 -7.04
CA GLU A 29 -10.62 0.19 -7.53
C GLU A 29 -9.70 0.08 -8.75
N LYS A 30 -9.15 -1.11 -9.04
CA LYS A 30 -8.25 -1.31 -10.19
C LYS A 30 -9.04 -1.23 -11.50
N ASP A 31 -8.33 -1.09 -12.61
CA ASP A 31 -8.92 -0.82 -13.92
C ASP A 31 -9.66 0.53 -13.95
N SER A 32 -8.92 1.58 -13.55
CA SER A 32 -9.33 2.99 -13.56
C SER A 32 -10.65 3.27 -12.83
N ARG A 33 -10.95 2.53 -11.76
CA ARG A 33 -12.12 2.79 -10.91
C ARG A 33 -11.75 3.77 -9.80
N PRO A 34 -12.73 4.52 -9.26
CA PRO A 34 -12.48 5.42 -8.14
C PRO A 34 -11.79 4.69 -6.99
N ARG A 35 -10.77 5.33 -6.40
CA ARG A 35 -10.09 4.77 -5.23
C ARG A 35 -11.08 4.46 -4.12
N TYR A 36 -10.79 3.42 -3.35
CA TYR A 36 -11.61 3.01 -2.20
C TYR A 36 -12.98 2.44 -2.58
N SER A 37 -13.16 2.04 -3.84
CA SER A 37 -14.42 1.48 -4.33
C SER A 37 -14.85 0.28 -3.50
N PRO A 38 -16.16 0.13 -3.21
CA PRO A 38 -16.68 -1.12 -2.69
C PRO A 38 -16.60 -2.22 -3.73
N ILE A 39 -16.85 -3.45 -3.29
CA ILE A 39 -16.88 -4.60 -4.18
C ILE A 39 -17.88 -4.39 -5.32
N LEU A 40 -17.41 -4.55 -6.56
CA LEU A 40 -18.22 -4.38 -7.76
C LEU A 40 -18.66 -5.73 -8.33
N ALA A 41 -19.86 -5.74 -8.93
CA ALA A 41 -20.35 -6.92 -9.64
C ALA A 41 -19.37 -7.38 -10.75
N THR A 42 -18.72 -6.43 -11.44
CA THR A 42 -17.69 -6.73 -12.44
C THR A 42 -16.51 -7.46 -11.82
N THR A 43 -16.01 -7.03 -10.65
CA THR A 43 -14.90 -7.71 -9.95
C THR A 43 -15.25 -9.16 -9.60
N VAL A 44 -16.50 -9.41 -9.18
CA VAL A 44 -16.98 -10.78 -8.91
C VAL A 44 -17.06 -11.61 -10.19
N LEU A 45 -17.58 -11.03 -11.27
CA LEU A 45 -17.69 -11.70 -12.58
C LEU A 45 -16.32 -11.99 -13.19
N ASP A 46 -15.37 -11.06 -13.08
CA ASP A 46 -13.99 -11.22 -13.56
C ASP A 46 -13.29 -12.38 -12.87
N LEU A 47 -13.49 -12.53 -11.55
CA LEU A 47 -13.01 -13.70 -10.82
C LEU A 47 -13.73 -14.97 -11.28
N ALA A 48 -15.06 -14.95 -11.33
CA ALA A 48 -15.87 -16.13 -11.66
C ALA A 48 -15.57 -16.68 -13.06
N GLU A 49 -15.27 -15.81 -14.04
CA GLU A 49 -14.85 -16.21 -15.39
C GLU A 49 -13.54 -17.01 -15.39
N ARG A 50 -12.65 -16.76 -14.42
CA ARG A 50 -11.31 -17.34 -14.35
C ARG A 50 -11.21 -18.56 -13.45
N LEU A 51 -12.21 -18.78 -12.59
CA LEU A 51 -12.30 -19.98 -11.78
C LEU A 51 -13.01 -21.07 -12.58
N GLY A 52 -12.31 -22.18 -12.83
CA GLY A 52 -12.85 -23.33 -13.56
C GLY A 52 -13.89 -24.16 -12.79
N GLU A 53 -14.16 -23.80 -11.54
CA GLU A 53 -15.07 -24.53 -10.65
C GLU A 53 -15.71 -23.61 -9.61
N VAL A 54 -16.76 -24.12 -8.95
CA VAL A 54 -17.39 -23.45 -7.81
C VAL A 54 -16.51 -23.67 -6.58
N PRO A 55 -16.26 -22.64 -5.74
CA PRO A 55 -15.44 -22.79 -4.54
C PRO A 55 -16.02 -23.80 -3.54
N ASP A 56 -15.14 -24.48 -2.82
CA ASP A 56 -15.48 -25.30 -1.66
C ASP A 56 -15.91 -24.42 -0.47
N VAL A 57 -15.28 -23.25 -0.34
CA VAL A 57 -15.53 -22.28 0.72
C VAL A 57 -15.79 -20.90 0.14
N VAL A 58 -16.92 -20.30 0.52
CA VAL A 58 -17.23 -18.89 0.30
C VAL A 58 -17.05 -18.14 1.63
N ALA A 59 -16.05 -17.27 1.68
CA ALA A 59 -15.68 -16.53 2.87
C ALA A 59 -16.10 -15.05 2.78
N LEU A 60 -16.65 -14.50 3.86
CA LEU A 60 -17.06 -13.09 3.94
C LEU A 60 -16.33 -12.40 5.09
N GLY A 61 -15.47 -11.45 4.72
CA GLY A 61 -14.80 -10.56 5.67
C GLY A 61 -15.83 -9.66 6.34
N GLY A 62 -15.69 -9.49 7.64
CA GLY A 62 -16.57 -8.65 8.42
C GLY A 62 -16.34 -7.16 8.13
N TRP A 63 -17.36 -6.34 8.35
CA TRP A 63 -17.27 -4.89 8.14
C TRP A 63 -18.31 -4.14 8.97
N SER A 64 -18.09 -2.84 9.18
CA SER A 64 -19.06 -1.93 9.79
C SER A 64 -19.26 -0.67 8.97
N ASP A 65 -20.50 -0.39 8.60
CA ASP A 65 -20.89 0.89 8.03
C ASP A 65 -21.45 1.82 9.11
N LEU A 66 -20.77 2.94 9.34
CA LEU A 66 -21.29 4.04 10.15
C LEU A 66 -22.44 4.74 9.40
N ARG A 67 -23.69 4.44 9.79
CA ARG A 67 -24.90 5.15 9.33
C ARG A 67 -25.24 6.26 10.34
N PRO A 68 -26.00 7.31 9.95
CA PRO A 68 -26.28 8.44 10.83
C PRO A 68 -26.78 8.10 12.25
N ASN A 69 -27.57 7.03 12.40
CA ASN A 69 -28.20 6.65 13.67
C ASN A 69 -27.88 5.21 14.12
N ARG A 70 -27.02 4.48 13.41
CA ARG A 70 -26.68 3.08 13.74
C ARG A 70 -25.41 2.62 13.04
N ILE A 71 -24.79 1.58 13.59
CA ILE A 71 -23.75 0.83 12.90
C ILE A 71 -24.42 -0.38 12.23
N SER A 72 -24.17 -0.56 10.93
CA SER A 72 -24.62 -1.75 10.20
C SER A 72 -23.44 -2.69 10.05
N TYR A 73 -23.56 -3.92 10.54
CA TYR A 73 -22.52 -4.93 10.40
C TYR A 73 -22.78 -5.83 9.19
N THR A 74 -21.70 -6.18 8.50
CA THR A 74 -21.67 -7.23 7.47
C THR A 74 -20.79 -8.37 7.98
N GLY A 75 -21.16 -9.63 7.69
CA GLY A 75 -20.41 -10.80 8.17
C GLY A 75 -20.32 -10.83 9.70
N ALA A 76 -19.14 -11.16 10.23
CA ALA A 76 -18.85 -11.18 11.66
C ALA A 76 -18.60 -9.78 12.29
N GLY A 77 -18.73 -8.69 11.51
CA GLY A 77 -18.49 -7.32 12.00
C GLY A 77 -17.04 -6.87 11.92
N TYR A 78 -16.74 -5.72 12.50
CA TYR A 78 -15.44 -5.04 12.31
C TYR A 78 -14.37 -5.53 13.29
N SER A 79 -14.61 -5.37 14.58
CA SER A 79 -13.66 -5.73 15.65
C SER A 79 -13.99 -7.09 16.26
N GLY A 80 -12.98 -7.72 16.84
CA GLY A 80 -13.10 -9.00 17.51
C GLY A 80 -12.00 -9.98 17.12
N ILE A 81 -11.76 -10.96 17.98
CA ILE A 81 -10.84 -12.09 17.71
C ILE A 81 -11.54 -13.43 17.92
N GLU A 82 -12.86 -13.43 18.09
CA GLU A 82 -13.67 -14.62 18.30
C GLU A 82 -13.46 -15.62 17.17
N GLU A 83 -13.67 -16.90 17.47
CA GLU A 83 -13.62 -17.95 16.46
C GLU A 83 -14.58 -17.63 15.32
N PRO A 84 -14.16 -17.86 14.06
CA PRO A 84 -14.95 -17.55 12.90
C PRO A 84 -16.20 -18.44 12.84
N THR A 85 -17.23 -17.93 12.17
CA THR A 85 -18.45 -18.72 11.93
C THR A 85 -18.27 -19.60 10.71
N VAL A 86 -18.56 -20.89 10.84
CA VAL A 86 -18.57 -21.85 9.73
C VAL A 86 -19.94 -22.51 9.66
N THR A 87 -20.63 -22.29 8.55
CA THR A 87 -21.95 -22.88 8.29
C THR A 87 -21.98 -23.50 6.89
N THR A 88 -23.05 -24.23 6.57
CA THR A 88 -23.29 -24.71 5.20
C THR A 88 -24.21 -23.74 4.48
N SER A 89 -23.89 -23.38 3.24
CA SER A 89 -24.69 -22.52 2.38
C SER A 89 -24.74 -23.08 0.95
N ARG A 90 -25.32 -22.32 0.01
CA ARG A 90 -25.32 -22.65 -1.41
C ARG A 90 -24.73 -21.52 -2.24
N PHE A 91 -23.88 -21.87 -3.20
CA PHE A 91 -23.32 -20.95 -4.17
C PHE A 91 -23.56 -21.52 -5.58
N PHE A 92 -24.32 -20.78 -6.40
CA PHE A 92 -24.84 -21.27 -7.69
C PHE A 92 -25.48 -22.67 -7.62
N GLY A 93 -26.27 -22.90 -6.56
CA GLY A 93 -27.01 -24.15 -6.35
C GLY A 93 -26.17 -25.31 -5.78
N LYS A 94 -24.84 -25.24 -5.77
CA LYS A 94 -23.97 -26.22 -5.11
C LYS A 94 -23.84 -25.91 -3.63
N GLU A 95 -23.79 -26.95 -2.80
CA GLU A 95 -23.49 -26.81 -1.37
C GLU A 95 -22.04 -26.38 -1.19
N VAL A 96 -21.80 -25.37 -0.34
CA VAL A 96 -20.47 -24.84 -0.01
C VAL A 96 -20.36 -24.58 1.48
N LYS A 97 -19.15 -24.51 2.02
CA LYS A 97 -18.92 -23.96 3.35
C LYS A 97 -18.99 -22.43 3.27
N PHE A 98 -19.80 -21.83 4.13
CA PHE A 98 -19.79 -20.39 4.33
C PHE A 98 -18.95 -20.07 5.56
N PHE A 99 -17.93 -19.24 5.38
CA PHE A 99 -17.00 -18.81 6.42
C PHE A 99 -17.17 -17.30 6.66
N SER A 100 -17.16 -16.84 7.89
CA SER A 100 -17.04 -15.40 8.17
C SER A 100 -16.23 -15.13 9.43
N SER A 101 -15.28 -14.21 9.29
CA SER A 101 -14.48 -13.64 10.38
C SER A 101 -14.50 -12.12 10.35
N THR A 102 -14.09 -11.50 11.45
CA THR A 102 -14.10 -10.04 11.62
C THR A 102 -13.07 -9.35 10.72
N HIS A 103 -13.24 -8.07 10.43
CA HIS A 103 -12.21 -7.24 9.76
C HIS A 103 -10.86 -7.33 10.47
N GLU A 104 -10.84 -7.21 11.80
CA GLU A 104 -9.64 -7.32 12.64
C GLU A 104 -8.88 -8.64 12.43
N ARG A 105 -9.57 -9.79 12.52
CA ARG A 105 -8.98 -11.10 12.21
C ARG A 105 -8.44 -11.22 10.79
N SER A 106 -9.10 -10.61 9.80
CA SER A 106 -8.61 -10.67 8.43
C SER A 106 -7.22 -10.05 8.30
N HIS A 107 -6.95 -8.94 8.98
CA HIS A 107 -5.63 -8.32 9.04
C HIS A 107 -4.59 -9.23 9.71
N ILE A 108 -4.96 -9.87 10.82
CA ILE A 108 -4.08 -10.80 11.54
C ILE A 108 -3.64 -11.96 10.64
N TYR A 109 -4.61 -12.65 10.02
CA TYR A 109 -4.32 -13.83 9.21
C TYR A 109 -3.69 -13.49 7.87
N MET A 110 -3.94 -12.31 7.30
CA MET A 110 -3.17 -11.82 6.15
C MET A 110 -1.69 -11.68 6.50
N ALA A 111 -1.37 -11.01 7.63
CA ALA A 111 0.00 -10.85 8.08
C ALA A 111 0.69 -12.21 8.30
N LEU A 112 0.02 -13.15 8.97
CA LEU A 112 0.56 -14.49 9.21
C LEU A 112 0.76 -15.30 7.92
N GLY A 113 -0.24 -15.38 7.06
CA GLY A 113 -0.19 -16.27 5.90
C GLY A 113 0.68 -15.77 4.76
N MET A 114 0.95 -14.47 4.70
CA MET A 114 1.84 -13.87 3.70
C MET A 114 3.30 -13.74 4.17
N ALA A 115 3.54 -13.79 5.48
CA ALA A 115 4.89 -13.74 6.02
C ALA A 115 5.74 -14.92 5.53
N PRO A 116 7.08 -14.75 5.44
CA PRO A 116 7.98 -15.88 5.34
C PRO A 116 7.71 -16.88 6.46
N ARG A 117 7.77 -18.18 6.13
CA ARG A 117 7.65 -19.23 7.16
C ARG A 117 8.72 -19.03 8.22
N ASP A 118 8.29 -19.03 9.47
CA ASP A 118 9.14 -18.86 10.65
C ASP A 118 8.77 -19.94 11.67
N ASP A 119 9.78 -20.61 12.24
CA ASP A 119 9.60 -21.71 13.20
C ASP A 119 9.54 -21.21 14.66
N SER A 120 9.42 -19.90 14.88
CA SER A 120 9.31 -19.31 16.20
C SER A 120 8.10 -19.87 16.96
N PRO A 121 8.27 -20.29 18.23
CA PRO A 121 7.18 -20.85 19.03
C PRO A 121 6.09 -19.81 19.36
N VAL A 122 6.42 -18.53 19.19
CA VAL A 122 5.55 -17.39 19.41
C VAL A 122 5.83 -16.32 18.35
N GLN A 123 4.77 -15.74 17.80
CA GLN A 123 4.84 -14.68 16.80
C GLN A 123 4.05 -13.47 17.30
N THR A 124 4.46 -12.27 16.90
CA THR A 124 3.76 -11.03 17.24
C THR A 124 3.13 -10.45 15.98
N VAL A 125 1.84 -10.14 16.02
CA VAL A 125 1.15 -9.40 14.96
C VAL A 125 0.75 -8.04 15.48
N LEU A 126 1.00 -6.99 14.70
CA LEU A 126 0.50 -5.64 14.94
C LEU A 126 -0.59 -5.34 13.90
N VAL A 127 -1.84 -5.18 14.35
CA VAL A 127 -2.90 -4.60 13.51
C VAL A 127 -2.91 -3.11 13.79
N TRP A 128 -2.48 -2.33 12.79
CA TRP A 128 -2.31 -0.90 12.89
C TRP A 128 -2.96 -0.21 11.70
N GLU A 129 -4.14 0.35 11.92
CA GLU A 129 -4.98 0.89 10.85
C GLU A 129 -5.75 2.15 11.29
N GLY A 130 -6.80 2.48 10.54
CA GLY A 130 -7.68 3.61 10.84
C GLY A 130 -8.21 3.57 12.27
N ASP A 131 -8.78 2.43 12.68
CA ASP A 131 -9.51 2.26 13.94
C ASP A 131 -8.82 1.31 14.95
N VAL A 132 -8.19 0.23 14.50
CA VAL A 132 -7.47 -0.71 15.38
C VAL A 132 -5.99 -0.33 15.52
N GLY A 133 -5.52 -0.31 16.76
CA GLY A 133 -4.12 -0.19 17.14
C GLY A 133 -3.80 -1.15 18.29
N ALA A 134 -3.47 -2.40 17.96
CA ALA A 134 -3.28 -3.46 18.95
C ALA A 134 -2.25 -4.49 18.51
N PHE A 135 -1.59 -5.10 19.49
CA PHE A 135 -0.73 -6.27 19.29
C PHE A 135 -1.47 -7.57 19.60
N TYR A 136 -1.04 -8.65 18.95
CA TYR A 136 -1.56 -9.99 19.13
C TYR A 136 -0.40 -10.97 19.27
N VAL A 137 -0.50 -11.88 20.23
CA VAL A 137 0.45 -12.97 20.43
C VAL A 137 -0.12 -14.23 19.82
N ILE A 138 0.60 -14.84 18.89
CA ILE A 138 0.20 -16.04 18.16
C ILE A 138 1.09 -17.20 18.62
N ASP A 139 0.48 -18.34 18.97
CA ASP A 139 1.23 -19.54 19.36
C ASP A 139 1.71 -20.36 18.16
N GLY A 140 2.56 -21.37 18.41
CA GLY A 140 3.02 -22.31 17.38
C GLY A 140 1.93 -23.15 16.70
N HIS A 141 0.67 -23.05 17.15
CA HIS A 141 -0.51 -23.63 16.50
C HIS A 141 -1.33 -22.59 15.74
N GLN A 142 -0.78 -21.39 15.52
CA GLN A 142 -1.40 -20.33 14.73
C GLN A 142 -2.70 -19.79 15.35
N ARG A 143 -2.81 -19.88 16.69
CA ARG A 143 -3.94 -19.38 17.46
C ARG A 143 -3.60 -18.07 18.15
N ILE A 144 -4.56 -17.14 18.15
CA ILE A 144 -4.47 -15.88 18.88
C ILE A 144 -4.60 -16.17 20.38
N THR A 145 -3.53 -16.00 21.14
CA THR A 145 -3.48 -16.30 22.59
C THR A 145 -3.68 -15.06 23.45
N ARG A 146 -3.33 -13.88 22.94
CA ARG A 146 -3.41 -12.61 23.67
C ARG A 146 -3.64 -11.45 22.71
N LYS A 147 -4.49 -10.51 23.10
CA LYS A 147 -4.63 -9.17 22.50
C LYS A 147 -4.16 -8.13 23.50
N VAL A 148 -3.32 -7.19 23.06
CA VAL A 148 -2.88 -6.02 23.83
C VAL A 148 -3.30 -4.77 23.07
N GLN A 149 -4.37 -4.14 23.55
CA GLN A 149 -4.88 -2.89 22.97
C GLN A 149 -3.95 -1.75 23.37
N VAL A 150 -3.42 -1.01 22.39
CA VAL A 150 -2.58 0.16 22.63
C VAL A 150 -3.44 1.43 22.58
N MET A 151 -4.07 1.67 21.43
CA MET A 151 -5.02 2.77 21.28
C MET A 151 -6.05 2.48 20.17
N SER A 152 -7.25 3.04 20.29
CA SER A 152 -8.19 3.12 19.16
C SER A 152 -7.68 4.16 18.17
N GLY A 153 -8.08 4.12 16.91
CA GLY A 153 -7.98 5.25 15.99
C GLY A 153 -6.59 5.80 15.61
N PRO A 154 -5.47 5.05 15.57
CA PRO A 154 -4.15 5.65 15.31
C PRO A 154 -4.03 6.24 13.91
N GLY A 155 -4.49 5.53 12.87
CA GLY A 155 -4.52 6.06 11.50
C GLY A 155 -5.51 7.22 11.33
N ALA A 156 -6.62 7.20 12.08
CA ALA A 156 -7.58 8.29 12.11
C ALA A 156 -7.00 9.55 12.77
N ARG A 157 -6.24 9.42 13.86
CA ARG A 157 -5.47 10.51 14.50
C ARG A 157 -4.45 11.11 13.54
N TYR A 158 -3.71 10.24 12.85
CA TYR A 158 -2.75 10.66 11.84
C TYR A 158 -3.43 11.47 10.74
N SER A 159 -4.49 10.95 10.14
CA SER A 159 -5.24 11.67 9.10
C SER A 159 -5.89 12.96 9.61
N PHE A 160 -6.31 13.00 10.87
CA PHE A 160 -6.96 14.16 11.47
C PHE A 160 -6.05 15.38 11.56
N LEU A 161 -4.75 15.21 11.88
CA LEU A 161 -3.82 16.34 11.98
C LEU A 161 -3.74 17.14 10.67
N PHE A 162 -3.74 16.44 9.53
CA PHE A 162 -3.83 17.09 8.22
C PHE A 162 -5.15 17.86 8.06
N GLY A 163 -6.29 17.23 8.41
CA GLY A 163 -7.61 17.88 8.36
C GLY A 163 -7.73 19.08 9.30
N LEU A 164 -7.05 19.06 10.45
CA LEU A 164 -6.99 20.17 11.38
C LEU A 164 -6.31 21.40 10.74
N ALA A 165 -5.17 21.18 10.07
CA ALA A 165 -4.42 22.21 9.36
C ALA A 165 -5.10 22.70 8.06
N ASP A 166 -5.86 21.85 7.36
CA ASP A 166 -6.49 22.18 6.08
C ASP A 166 -7.73 23.08 6.25
N PRO A 167 -7.72 24.35 5.77
CA PRO A 167 -8.86 25.26 5.85
C PRO A 167 -10.15 24.76 5.18
N THR A 168 -10.03 23.85 4.20
CA THR A 168 -11.17 23.29 3.46
C THR A 168 -11.86 22.14 4.20
N PHE A 169 -11.22 21.56 5.23
CA PHE A 169 -11.80 20.47 5.99
C PHE A 169 -12.92 20.98 6.92
N PRO A 170 -14.12 20.36 6.93
CA PRO A 170 -15.26 20.82 7.72
C PRO A 170 -14.96 20.92 9.22
N THR A 171 -15.45 21.98 9.86
CA THR A 171 -15.23 22.15 11.31
C THR A 171 -16.02 21.15 12.16
N THR A 172 -17.17 20.67 11.67
CA THR A 172 -18.05 19.73 12.39
C THR A 172 -18.52 18.63 11.46
N GLY A 173 -18.67 17.41 11.98
CA GLY A 173 -19.25 16.28 11.24
C GLY A 173 -18.37 15.69 10.12
N GLY A 174 -17.18 16.24 9.90
CA GLY A 174 -16.18 15.65 9.02
C GLY A 174 -15.72 14.28 9.54
N LYS A 175 -15.31 13.38 8.64
CA LYS A 175 -14.55 12.18 8.99
C LYS A 175 -13.12 12.40 8.48
N PRO A 176 -12.07 11.88 9.17
CA PRO A 176 -10.71 11.96 8.66
C PRO A 176 -10.67 11.42 7.22
N ARG A 177 -10.10 12.19 6.29
CA ARG A 177 -10.06 11.78 4.88
C ARG A 177 -8.91 10.79 4.71
N LEU A 178 -9.20 9.63 4.13
CA LEU A 178 -8.25 8.52 4.00
C LEU A 178 -7.02 8.87 3.14
N ASN A 179 -7.18 9.79 2.19
CA ASN A 179 -6.09 10.29 1.35
C ASN A 179 -5.09 11.19 2.09
N ASP A 180 -5.45 11.69 3.27
CA ASP A 180 -4.63 12.67 3.99
C ASP A 180 -3.45 12.02 4.70
N ALA A 181 -3.57 10.77 5.18
CA ALA A 181 -2.48 10.06 5.85
C ALA A 181 -1.19 10.02 5.01
N GLY A 182 -1.31 9.64 3.73
CA GLY A 182 -0.15 9.58 2.83
C GLY A 182 0.45 10.96 2.52
N LYS A 183 -0.36 12.04 2.59
CA LYS A 183 0.14 13.42 2.44
C LYS A 183 0.84 13.88 3.71
N LEU A 184 0.30 13.54 4.88
CA LEU A 184 0.90 13.89 6.15
C LEU A 184 2.25 13.20 6.34
N MET A 185 2.37 11.94 5.95
CA MET A 185 3.66 11.23 5.92
C MET A 185 4.70 11.96 5.06
N ALA A 186 4.30 12.49 3.90
CA ALA A 186 5.22 13.29 3.08
C ALA A 186 5.59 14.62 3.75
N LEU A 187 4.65 15.28 4.43
CA LEU A 187 4.89 16.54 5.15
C LEU A 187 5.76 16.37 6.40
N ALA A 188 5.67 15.22 7.09
CA ALA A 188 6.47 14.92 8.26
C ALA A 188 7.97 14.99 7.97
N ALA A 189 8.40 14.59 6.76
CA ALA A 189 9.80 14.70 6.33
C ALA A 189 10.33 16.14 6.21
N PHE A 190 9.45 17.15 6.21
CA PHE A 190 9.81 18.58 6.17
C PHE A 190 9.82 19.25 7.56
N GLY A 191 9.51 18.51 8.63
CA GLY A 191 9.56 19.00 10.00
C GLY A 191 10.55 18.20 10.85
N ASP A 192 10.95 18.79 11.96
CA ASP A 192 11.71 18.11 13.02
C ASP A 192 10.86 18.14 14.30
N SER A 193 10.70 16.99 14.96
CA SER A 193 9.95 16.91 16.23
C SER A 193 10.63 17.71 17.34
N ALA A 194 11.95 17.90 17.26
CA ALA A 194 12.73 18.68 18.22
C ALA A 194 12.42 20.20 18.17
N ASP A 195 11.86 20.68 17.05
CA ASP A 195 11.45 22.08 16.87
C ASP A 195 10.06 22.38 17.45
N ALA A 196 9.37 21.38 18.02
CA ALA A 196 8.04 21.57 18.59
C ALA A 196 8.08 22.44 19.85
N ASP A 197 7.41 23.59 19.79
CA ASP A 197 7.16 24.43 20.95
C ASP A 197 6.03 23.87 21.84
N ALA A 198 5.73 24.58 22.94
CA ALA A 198 4.71 24.18 23.89
C ALA A 198 3.30 24.13 23.27
N ASP A 199 3.00 25.01 22.32
CA ASP A 199 1.68 25.09 21.69
C ASP A 199 1.48 23.93 20.71
N ILE A 200 2.46 23.64 19.86
CA ILE A 200 2.44 22.48 18.96
C ILE A 200 2.37 21.18 19.76
N THR A 201 3.21 21.05 20.80
CA THR A 201 3.21 19.89 21.69
C THR A 201 1.84 19.69 22.33
N HIS A 202 1.23 20.76 22.86
CA HIS A 202 -0.09 20.69 23.47
C HIS A 202 -1.17 20.17 22.50
N VAL A 203 -1.12 20.57 21.23
CA VAL A 203 -2.08 20.13 20.21
C VAL A 203 -1.90 18.66 19.86
N VAL A 204 -0.66 18.19 19.66
CA VAL A 204 -0.38 16.77 19.37
C VAL A 204 -0.81 15.89 20.53
N GLU A 205 -0.52 16.29 21.77
CA GLU A 205 -0.94 15.57 22.98
C GLU A 205 -2.48 15.52 23.12
N ARG A 206 -3.18 16.59 22.73
CA ARG A 206 -4.66 16.61 22.68
C ARG A 206 -5.20 15.63 21.65
N ILE A 207 -4.57 15.53 20.47
CA ILE A 207 -4.95 14.59 19.41
C ILE A 207 -4.78 13.14 19.89
N LEU A 208 -3.65 12.83 20.54
CA LEU A 208 -3.36 11.49 21.05
C LEU A 208 -4.39 11.04 22.09
N LYS A 209 -4.84 11.95 22.97
CA LYS A 209 -5.78 11.71 24.07
C LYS A 209 -7.26 11.68 23.67
N GLN A 210 -7.62 11.93 22.41
CA GLN A 210 -9.02 11.80 21.97
C GLN A 210 -9.51 10.37 22.13
N ASP A 211 -10.77 10.16 22.52
CA ASP A 211 -11.36 8.81 22.60
C ASP A 211 -11.68 8.26 21.21
N SER A 212 -12.12 9.14 20.31
CA SER A 212 -12.55 8.81 18.95
C SER A 212 -12.26 9.97 18.00
N MET A 213 -12.02 9.63 16.73
CA MET A 213 -11.90 10.57 15.61
C MET A 213 -13.13 10.53 14.69
N TYR A 214 -14.23 9.92 15.13
CA TYR A 214 -15.46 9.76 14.37
C TYR A 214 -16.66 10.29 15.17
N PRO A 215 -17.16 11.50 14.85
CA PRO A 215 -16.65 12.44 13.84
C PRO A 215 -15.32 13.10 14.24
N ALA A 216 -14.60 13.68 13.27
CA ALA A 216 -13.36 14.41 13.50
C ALA A 216 -13.64 15.67 14.35
N PRO A 217 -13.00 15.84 15.52
CA PRO A 217 -13.33 16.89 16.48
C PRO A 217 -12.72 18.26 16.13
N LYS A 218 -12.64 18.64 14.84
CA LYS A 218 -11.90 19.84 14.39
C LYS A 218 -12.34 21.13 15.11
N GLY A 219 -13.64 21.27 15.40
CA GLY A 219 -14.19 22.43 16.12
C GLY A 219 -13.70 22.59 17.55
N GLU A 220 -13.24 21.51 18.19
CA GLU A 220 -12.68 21.53 19.54
C GLU A 220 -11.26 22.10 19.58
N TYR A 221 -10.63 22.31 18.42
CA TYR A 221 -9.26 22.80 18.29
C TYR A 221 -9.19 24.23 17.77
N ARG A 222 -10.30 25.00 17.76
CA ARG A 222 -10.32 26.41 17.27
C ARG A 222 -9.31 27.31 17.96
N ASP A 223 -8.91 26.96 19.17
CA ASP A 223 -7.93 27.63 20.01
C ASP A 223 -6.48 27.26 19.67
N SER A 224 -6.28 26.21 18.86
CA SER A 224 -4.94 25.70 18.53
C SER A 224 -4.24 26.48 17.43
N VAL A 225 -2.90 26.48 17.49
CA VAL A 225 -2.02 27.01 16.43
C VAL A 225 -2.15 26.27 15.11
N LEU A 226 -2.69 25.04 15.11
CA LEU A 226 -2.88 24.25 13.88
C LEU A 226 -4.23 24.47 13.20
N TYR A 227 -5.22 25.08 13.85
CA TYR A 227 -6.55 25.21 13.27
C TYR A 227 -6.53 26.09 12.02
N ASN A 228 -6.75 25.47 10.85
CA ASN A 228 -6.67 26.13 9.54
C ASN A 228 -5.32 26.84 9.28
N ALA A 229 -4.23 26.40 9.91
CA ALA A 229 -2.89 26.99 9.73
C ALA A 229 -2.36 26.87 8.29
N GLY A 230 -2.95 25.98 7.49
CA GLY A 230 -2.44 25.58 6.19
C GLY A 230 -1.54 24.35 6.31
N VAL A 231 -1.73 23.39 5.41
CA VAL A 231 -1.05 22.07 5.50
C VAL A 231 0.45 22.14 5.25
N GLU A 232 0.93 23.20 4.58
CA GLU A 232 2.35 23.43 4.31
C GLU A 232 3.02 24.39 5.31
N SER A 233 2.28 24.84 6.33
CA SER A 233 2.81 25.71 7.38
C SER A 233 3.94 25.03 8.16
N PRO A 234 4.93 25.78 8.67
CA PRO A 234 5.96 25.25 9.57
C PRO A 234 5.35 24.48 10.75
N GLU A 235 4.30 25.02 11.36
CA GLU A 235 3.59 24.43 12.49
C GLU A 235 3.01 23.06 12.14
N CYS A 236 2.36 22.92 10.98
CA CYS A 236 1.82 21.64 10.51
C CYS A 236 2.92 20.60 10.25
N LYS A 237 4.05 21.00 9.65
CA LYS A 237 5.18 20.10 9.37
C LYS A 237 5.84 19.59 10.65
N ILE A 238 6.10 20.49 11.61
CA ILE A 238 6.65 20.14 12.93
C ILE A 238 5.66 19.23 13.68
N ALA A 239 4.37 19.57 13.68
CA ALA A 239 3.35 18.74 14.32
C ALA A 239 3.19 17.36 13.66
N ALA A 240 3.36 17.27 12.33
CA ALA A 240 3.35 16.01 11.60
C ALA A 240 4.53 15.11 12.01
N ALA A 241 5.73 15.67 12.12
CA ALA A 241 6.91 14.96 12.61
C ALA A 241 6.71 14.49 14.07
N LEU A 242 6.26 15.38 14.95
CA LEU A 242 6.02 15.06 16.36
C LEU A 242 4.92 14.00 16.55
N LEU A 243 3.81 14.07 15.82
CA LEU A 243 2.76 13.05 15.89
C LEU A 243 3.25 11.70 15.35
N THR A 244 4.08 11.70 14.30
CA THR A 244 4.70 10.48 13.75
C THR A 244 5.57 9.81 14.81
N GLU A 245 6.43 10.57 15.51
CA GLU A 245 7.28 10.10 16.61
C GLU A 245 6.45 9.56 17.77
N ARG A 246 5.52 10.35 18.31
CA ARG A 246 4.74 9.98 19.51
C ARG A 246 3.87 8.75 19.31
N LEU A 247 3.25 8.60 18.12
CA LEU A 247 2.50 7.39 17.78
C LEU A 247 3.42 6.17 17.77
N PHE A 248 4.62 6.27 17.16
CA PHE A 248 5.57 5.16 17.18
C PHE A 248 6.03 4.82 18.61
N GLU A 249 6.46 5.83 19.38
CA GLU A 249 6.97 5.64 20.74
C GLU A 249 5.93 4.99 21.66
N THR A 250 4.67 5.40 21.58
CA THR A 250 3.56 4.82 22.35
C THR A 250 3.44 3.31 22.09
N PHE A 251 3.48 2.89 20.82
CA PHE A 251 3.40 1.47 20.47
C PHE A 251 4.69 0.73 20.79
N ALA A 252 5.85 1.35 20.58
CA ALA A 252 7.16 0.77 20.86
C ALA A 252 7.37 0.53 22.36
N GLU A 253 6.89 1.41 23.23
CA GLU A 253 6.90 1.23 24.68
C GLU A 253 6.06 0.00 25.08
N VAL A 254 4.82 -0.10 24.58
CA VAL A 254 3.96 -1.26 24.85
C VAL A 254 4.58 -2.55 24.30
N ALA A 255 5.18 -2.51 23.10
CA ALA A 255 5.87 -3.66 22.53
C ALA A 255 6.99 -4.17 23.45
N ARG A 256 7.86 -3.28 23.93
CA ARG A 256 8.96 -3.63 24.85
C ARG A 256 8.47 -4.20 26.19
N GLN A 257 7.33 -3.72 26.69
CA GLN A 257 6.78 -4.14 27.98
C GLN A 257 5.98 -5.45 27.89
N GLU A 258 5.24 -5.66 26.79
CA GLU A 258 4.18 -6.67 26.73
C GLU A 258 4.40 -7.78 25.70
N MET A 259 5.24 -7.55 24.68
CA MET A 259 5.50 -8.53 23.62
C MET A 259 6.76 -9.36 23.90
N PRO A 260 6.77 -10.66 23.53
CA PRO A 260 7.94 -11.50 23.70
C PRO A 260 9.17 -10.94 22.96
N GLU A 261 10.26 -10.73 23.68
CA GLU A 261 11.54 -10.33 23.07
C GLU A 261 12.03 -11.44 22.11
N GLY A 262 12.48 -11.05 20.92
CA GLY A 262 12.98 -11.97 19.90
C GLY A 262 11.90 -12.70 19.09
N SER A 263 10.60 -12.44 19.30
CA SER A 263 9.57 -12.91 18.37
C SER A 263 9.68 -12.17 17.02
N PRO A 264 9.22 -12.76 15.90
CA PRO A 264 9.02 -12.01 14.68
C PRO A 264 7.80 -11.07 14.82
N LEU A 265 7.88 -9.87 14.24
CA LEU A 265 6.79 -8.92 14.14
C LEU A 265 6.20 -8.90 12.73
N TYR A 266 4.91 -9.17 12.60
CA TYR A 266 4.18 -9.02 11.35
C TYR A 266 3.19 -7.85 11.45
N ILE A 267 3.30 -6.89 10.55
CA ILE A 267 2.48 -5.67 10.57
C ILE A 267 1.40 -5.78 9.50
N SER A 268 0.16 -5.50 9.91
CA SER A 268 -1.03 -5.40 9.08
C SER A 268 -1.77 -4.09 9.37
N GLY A 269 -2.74 -3.74 8.53
CA GLY A 269 -3.48 -2.49 8.62
C GLY A 269 -2.85 -1.34 7.84
N GLY A 270 -3.66 -0.30 7.60
CA GLY A 270 -3.27 0.83 6.75
C GLY A 270 -2.07 1.65 7.25
N CYS A 271 -1.79 1.67 8.56
CA CYS A 271 -0.60 2.32 9.12
C CYS A 271 0.68 1.57 8.73
N GLY A 272 0.61 0.27 8.43
CA GLY A 272 1.74 -0.50 7.86
C GLY A 272 2.21 0.02 6.50
N LEU A 273 1.50 0.94 5.84
CA LEU A 273 1.98 1.62 4.63
C LEU A 273 2.96 2.77 4.93
N ASN A 274 3.17 3.12 6.20
CA ASN A 274 4.06 4.20 6.62
C ASN A 274 5.51 3.70 6.71
N CYS A 275 6.34 4.20 5.80
CA CYS A 275 7.72 3.75 5.66
C CYS A 275 8.63 4.22 6.80
N ASP A 276 8.33 5.36 7.44
CA ASP A 276 9.05 5.84 8.62
C ASP A 276 8.87 4.83 9.75
N TRP A 277 7.61 4.50 10.05
CA TRP A 277 7.29 3.55 11.12
C TRP A 277 7.85 2.15 10.86
N ASN A 278 7.75 1.63 9.64
CA ASN A 278 8.29 0.31 9.32
C ASN A 278 9.82 0.27 9.51
N SER A 279 10.53 1.35 9.15
CA SER A 279 11.97 1.47 9.36
C SER A 279 12.31 1.52 10.86
N LEU A 280 11.54 2.28 11.64
CA LEU A 280 11.70 2.35 13.09
C LEU A 280 11.41 1.00 13.77
N TRP A 281 10.40 0.25 13.33
CA TRP A 281 10.13 -1.11 13.82
C TRP A 281 11.29 -2.06 13.55
N ALA A 282 11.86 -2.02 12.33
CA ALA A 282 13.01 -2.85 11.96
C ALA A 282 14.27 -2.50 12.78
N GLN A 283 14.41 -1.24 13.19
CA GLN A 283 15.54 -0.75 13.99
C GLN A 283 15.34 -0.88 15.51
N LEU A 284 14.12 -1.21 15.95
CA LEU A 284 13.75 -1.21 17.38
C LEU A 284 14.60 -2.18 18.21
N GLY A 285 15.09 -3.26 17.60
CA GLY A 285 15.93 -4.28 18.24
C GLY A 285 15.19 -5.26 19.17
N HIS A 286 13.87 -5.10 19.33
CA HIS A 286 13.03 -5.97 20.18
C HIS A 286 12.59 -7.27 19.49
N PHE A 287 12.41 -7.23 18.17
CA PHE A 287 11.90 -8.34 17.36
C PHE A 287 13.03 -8.98 16.54
N SER A 288 12.95 -10.27 16.26
CA SER A 288 13.95 -10.99 15.45
C SER A 288 13.87 -10.65 13.96
N SER A 289 12.68 -10.30 13.48
CA SER A 289 12.42 -9.83 12.13
C SER A 289 11.16 -8.97 12.09
N VAL A 290 11.03 -8.15 11.05
CA VAL A 290 9.82 -7.37 10.76
C VAL A 290 9.36 -7.68 9.34
N PHE A 291 8.11 -8.08 9.19
CA PHE A 291 7.48 -8.29 7.88
C PHE A 291 6.22 -7.42 7.75
N VAL A 292 6.06 -6.83 6.58
CA VAL A 292 4.90 -6.03 6.20
C VAL A 292 4.42 -6.51 4.84
N ALA A 293 3.15 -6.87 4.73
CA ALA A 293 2.58 -7.31 3.45
C ALA A 293 2.42 -6.13 2.46
N PRO A 294 2.60 -6.33 1.14
CA PRO A 294 2.45 -5.25 0.15
C PRO A 294 1.03 -4.67 0.08
N CYS A 295 0.03 -5.45 0.48
CA CYS A 295 -1.38 -5.07 0.55
C CYS A 295 -1.87 -4.94 2.01
N THR A 296 -1.03 -4.42 2.91
CA THR A 296 -1.33 -4.33 4.36
C THR A 296 -2.59 -3.52 4.71
N ASN A 297 -3.04 -2.61 3.84
CA ASN A 297 -4.33 -1.92 4.03
C ASN A 297 -5.52 -2.86 3.75
N ASP A 298 -6.73 -2.30 3.77
CA ASP A 298 -7.97 -3.05 3.60
C ASP A 298 -8.08 -3.78 2.25
N SER A 299 -7.29 -3.38 1.24
CA SER A 299 -7.16 -4.11 -0.03
C SER A 299 -6.72 -5.58 0.14
N GLY A 300 -5.96 -5.90 1.20
CA GLY A 300 -5.55 -7.26 1.54
C GLY A 300 -6.54 -8.02 2.42
N SER A 301 -7.60 -7.38 2.92
CA SER A 301 -8.52 -8.00 3.88
C SER A 301 -9.31 -9.18 3.30
N ALA A 302 -9.62 -9.16 2.00
CA ALA A 302 -10.23 -10.32 1.33
C ALA A 302 -9.28 -11.54 1.38
N LEU A 303 -7.99 -11.32 1.06
CA LEU A 303 -6.96 -12.34 1.16
C LEU A 303 -6.80 -12.84 2.60
N GLY A 304 -6.77 -11.93 3.57
CA GLY A 304 -6.75 -12.26 4.99
C GLY A 304 -7.90 -13.14 5.45
N THR A 305 -9.11 -12.85 4.96
CA THR A 305 -10.30 -13.68 5.25
C THR A 305 -10.19 -15.06 4.61
N ALA A 306 -9.66 -15.16 3.38
CA ALA A 306 -9.40 -16.45 2.75
C ALA A 306 -8.34 -17.27 3.49
N ILE A 307 -7.31 -16.61 4.03
CA ILE A 307 -6.27 -17.25 4.85
C ILE A 307 -6.83 -17.72 6.20
N ASP A 308 -7.67 -16.92 6.86
CA ASP A 308 -8.34 -17.32 8.12
C ASP A 308 -9.20 -18.57 7.88
N ALA A 309 -9.94 -18.61 6.76
CA ALA A 309 -10.67 -19.79 6.34
C ALA A 309 -9.73 -20.99 6.09
N LEU A 310 -8.64 -20.80 5.34
CA LEU A 310 -7.65 -21.85 5.08
C LEU A 310 -7.07 -22.41 6.38
N THR A 311 -6.75 -21.54 7.33
CA THR A 311 -6.18 -21.90 8.63
C THR A 311 -7.19 -22.69 9.44
N THR A 312 -8.45 -22.26 9.44
CA THR A 312 -9.55 -22.97 10.13
C THR A 312 -9.71 -24.40 9.63
N PHE A 313 -9.55 -24.65 8.33
CA PHE A 313 -9.71 -25.99 7.75
C PHE A 313 -8.43 -26.83 7.71
N THR A 314 -7.24 -26.23 7.81
CA THR A 314 -5.97 -26.95 7.61
C THR A 314 -4.93 -26.79 8.72
N GLY A 315 -5.14 -25.86 9.65
CA GLY A 315 -4.21 -25.55 10.75
C GLY A 315 -2.96 -24.75 10.35
N ASP A 316 -2.84 -24.33 9.08
CA ASP A 316 -1.67 -23.59 8.56
C ASP A 316 -2.14 -22.39 7.74
N PRO A 317 -1.74 -21.15 8.09
CA PRO A 317 -2.14 -19.94 7.38
C PRO A 317 -1.34 -19.70 6.10
N HIS A 318 -0.17 -20.33 5.95
CA HIS A 318 0.77 -19.94 4.90
C HIS A 318 0.26 -20.28 3.51
N VAL A 319 0.40 -19.31 2.62
CA VAL A 319 0.07 -19.43 1.21
C VAL A 319 1.29 -19.12 0.34
N ASP A 320 1.41 -19.82 -0.78
CA ASP A 320 2.30 -19.41 -1.87
C ASP A 320 1.63 -18.23 -2.61
N TRP A 321 2.33 -17.11 -2.73
CA TRP A 321 1.75 -15.89 -3.28
C TRP A 321 2.75 -15.12 -4.13
N SER A 322 2.21 -14.34 -5.05
CA SER A 322 2.95 -13.33 -5.83
C SER A 322 2.25 -12.00 -5.68
N VAL A 323 3.03 -10.92 -5.63
CA VAL A 323 2.45 -9.56 -5.66
C VAL A 323 1.69 -9.31 -6.97
N TYR A 324 2.04 -10.01 -8.06
CA TYR A 324 1.36 -9.94 -9.35
C TYR A 324 0.15 -10.89 -9.43
N SER A 325 -0.74 -10.78 -8.44
CA SER A 325 -1.97 -11.60 -8.30
C SER A 325 -3.24 -10.93 -8.84
N GLY A 326 -3.09 -9.84 -9.62
CA GLY A 326 -4.17 -9.18 -10.33
C GLY A 326 -4.69 -9.92 -11.57
N LEU A 327 -5.23 -9.21 -12.56
CA LEU A 327 -5.49 -9.77 -13.89
C LEU A 327 -4.45 -9.29 -14.90
N GLU A 328 -4.41 -9.95 -16.05
CA GLU A 328 -3.64 -9.51 -17.21
C GLU A 328 -4.14 -8.16 -17.73
N PHE A 329 -3.25 -7.45 -18.44
CA PHE A 329 -3.63 -6.23 -19.14
C PHE A 329 -4.61 -6.52 -20.28
N VAL A 330 -5.67 -5.71 -20.40
CA VAL A 330 -6.72 -5.91 -21.39
C VAL A 330 -6.45 -5.07 -22.65
N THR A 331 -6.27 -5.73 -23.79
CA THR A 331 -6.15 -5.06 -25.10
C THR A 331 -7.53 -4.95 -25.75
N ASP A 332 -8.34 -4.01 -25.29
CA ASP A 332 -9.70 -3.74 -25.78
C ASP A 332 -9.76 -2.85 -27.04
N THR A 333 -8.66 -2.18 -27.37
CA THR A 333 -8.47 -1.38 -28.58
C THR A 333 -7.03 -1.50 -29.07
N GLN A 334 -6.74 -0.95 -30.25
CA GLN A 334 -5.39 -0.75 -30.75
C GLN A 334 -5.08 0.76 -30.78
N PRO A 335 -3.87 1.18 -30.37
CA PRO A 335 -3.43 2.55 -30.58
C PRO A 335 -3.54 2.94 -32.07
N ASP A 336 -4.03 4.14 -32.32
CA ASP A 336 -4.22 4.64 -33.68
C ASP A 336 -2.86 4.71 -34.41
N PRO A 337 -2.65 3.93 -35.50
CA PRO A 337 -1.36 3.89 -36.20
C PRO A 337 -0.98 5.22 -36.87
N ALA A 338 -1.93 6.15 -37.04
CA ALA A 338 -1.62 7.50 -37.50
C ALA A 338 -0.93 8.36 -36.42
N ARG A 339 -1.09 7.99 -35.14
CA ARG A 339 -0.54 8.71 -33.99
C ARG A 339 0.57 7.94 -33.29
N TRP A 340 0.50 6.61 -33.30
CA TRP A 340 1.39 5.71 -32.59
C TRP A 340 2.06 4.72 -33.55
N THR A 341 3.39 4.72 -33.56
CA THR A 341 4.20 3.69 -34.21
C THR A 341 4.53 2.60 -33.20
N SER A 342 4.39 1.33 -33.57
CA SER A 342 4.74 0.20 -32.71
C SER A 342 5.95 -0.56 -33.23
N ARG A 343 6.74 -1.12 -32.31
CA ARG A 343 7.91 -1.95 -32.61
C ARG A 343 8.22 -2.91 -31.45
N PRO A 344 9.03 -3.96 -31.67
CA PRO A 344 9.51 -4.80 -30.59
C PRO A 344 10.26 -3.99 -29.51
N LEU A 345 10.10 -4.40 -28.26
CA LEU A 345 10.78 -3.80 -27.11
C LEU A 345 12.29 -4.11 -27.13
N GLU A 346 13.09 -3.08 -27.39
CA GLU A 346 14.55 -3.13 -27.30
C GLU A 346 15.02 -2.37 -26.05
N HIS A 347 15.50 -3.11 -25.04
CA HIS A 347 15.79 -2.56 -23.71
C HIS A 347 16.90 -1.50 -23.74
N ASP A 348 17.94 -1.68 -24.57
CA ASP A 348 19.05 -0.73 -24.70
C ASP A 348 18.61 0.60 -25.31
N GLU A 349 17.69 0.56 -26.28
CA GLU A 349 17.13 1.77 -26.88
C GLU A 349 16.16 2.47 -25.93
N LEU A 350 15.34 1.72 -25.19
CA LEU A 350 14.44 2.27 -24.19
C LEU A 350 15.21 2.84 -22.99
N SER A 351 16.32 2.23 -22.57
CA SER A 351 17.17 2.82 -21.55
C SER A 351 17.82 4.12 -22.04
N GLY A 352 18.20 4.19 -23.32
CA GLY A 352 18.65 5.43 -23.95
C GLY A 352 17.55 6.51 -23.98
N ALA A 353 16.30 6.12 -24.24
CA ALA A 353 15.13 6.98 -24.17
C ALA A 353 14.96 7.62 -22.79
N LEU A 354 14.96 6.78 -21.75
CA LEU A 354 14.82 7.18 -20.36
C LEU A 354 15.99 8.09 -19.96
N ALA A 355 17.23 7.72 -20.30
CA ALA A 355 18.42 8.52 -20.02
C ALA A 355 18.40 9.90 -20.71
N GLY A 356 17.72 10.01 -21.85
CA GLY A 356 17.44 11.27 -22.54
C GLY A 356 16.30 12.10 -21.93
N GLY A 357 15.72 11.68 -20.80
CA GLY A 357 14.67 12.41 -20.08
C GLY A 357 13.25 12.09 -20.55
N ARG A 358 13.04 11.03 -21.35
CA ARG A 358 11.69 10.58 -21.71
C ARG A 358 11.00 9.88 -20.53
N VAL A 359 9.68 10.04 -20.45
CA VAL A 359 8.83 9.32 -19.50
C VAL A 359 8.16 8.18 -20.24
N VAL A 360 8.19 6.98 -19.66
CA VAL A 360 7.63 5.77 -20.27
C VAL A 360 6.49 5.25 -19.42
N ALA A 361 5.31 5.07 -20.02
CA ALA A 361 4.23 4.29 -19.44
C ALA A 361 4.52 2.80 -19.62
N TRP A 362 4.73 2.08 -18.52
CA TRP A 362 5.23 0.72 -18.50
C TRP A 362 4.16 -0.25 -18.00
N VAL A 363 3.80 -1.19 -18.85
CA VAL A 363 2.79 -2.22 -18.59
C VAL A 363 3.36 -3.61 -18.88
N GLN A 364 3.39 -4.44 -17.85
CA GLN A 364 3.82 -5.85 -17.93
C GLN A 364 2.81 -6.76 -17.23
N GLY A 365 2.54 -7.92 -17.83
CA GLY A 365 1.74 -9.02 -17.25
C GLY A 365 0.55 -8.62 -16.36
N ARG A 366 0.39 -9.38 -15.27
CA ARG A 366 -0.64 -9.15 -14.26
C ARG A 366 -0.33 -7.93 -13.41
N TRP A 367 -1.31 -7.09 -13.10
CA TRP A 367 -1.07 -5.95 -12.20
C TRP A 367 -0.71 -6.42 -10.79
N GLU A 368 0.04 -5.56 -10.08
CA GLU A 368 0.38 -5.79 -8.68
C GLU A 368 -0.81 -5.53 -7.74
N ILE A 369 -0.84 -6.25 -6.62
CA ILE A 369 -1.79 -6.05 -5.51
C ILE A 369 -1.29 -4.94 -4.58
N GLY A 370 -2.22 -4.29 -3.90
CA GLY A 370 -1.94 -3.21 -2.97
C GLY A 370 -1.78 -1.84 -3.64
N PRO A 371 -1.41 -0.81 -2.86
CA PRO A 371 -1.50 0.58 -3.31
C PRO A 371 -0.24 1.08 -4.03
N ARG A 372 0.86 0.32 -4.05
CA ARG A 372 2.13 0.72 -4.67
C ARG A 372 2.22 0.11 -6.07
N ALA A 373 2.69 0.88 -7.04
CA ALA A 373 3.05 0.32 -8.34
C ALA A 373 4.45 -0.30 -8.23
N LEU A 374 4.57 -1.57 -8.61
CA LEU A 374 5.74 -2.41 -8.40
C LEU A 374 6.24 -2.94 -9.75
N CYS A 375 6.28 -2.05 -10.74
CA CYS A 375 6.80 -2.27 -12.09
C CYS A 375 5.97 -3.13 -13.04
N ASN A 376 4.68 -3.34 -12.77
CA ASN A 376 3.74 -3.84 -13.77
C ASN A 376 2.74 -2.79 -14.25
N ARG A 377 2.43 -1.75 -13.46
CA ARG A 377 1.65 -0.56 -13.87
C ARG A 377 2.34 0.74 -13.42
N SER A 378 3.41 1.10 -14.12
CA SER A 378 4.33 2.17 -13.68
C SER A 378 4.55 3.24 -14.74
N LEU A 379 4.83 4.47 -14.28
CA LEU A 379 5.53 5.49 -15.06
C LEU A 379 7.00 5.45 -14.66
N LEU A 380 7.87 5.34 -15.65
CA LEU A 380 9.31 5.27 -15.49
C LEU A 380 9.97 6.54 -16.07
N ALA A 381 11.01 7.01 -15.41
CA ALA A 381 11.83 8.13 -15.86
C ALA A 381 13.24 8.05 -15.28
N GLU A 382 14.15 8.88 -15.75
CA GLU A 382 15.50 8.97 -15.19
C GLU A 382 15.49 9.52 -13.75
N PRO A 383 16.40 9.10 -12.86
CA PRO A 383 16.36 9.45 -11.44
C PRO A 383 17.22 10.65 -11.04
N PHE A 384 17.99 11.27 -11.95
CA PHE A 384 19.06 12.21 -11.61
C PHE A 384 18.57 13.66 -11.50
N GLY A 385 17.58 14.09 -12.30
CA GLY A 385 17.13 15.47 -12.36
C GLY A 385 15.93 15.78 -11.45
N ALA A 386 16.03 16.84 -10.63
CA ALA A 386 14.86 17.35 -9.90
C ALA A 386 13.72 17.80 -10.85
N VAL A 387 14.08 18.27 -12.05
CA VAL A 387 13.12 18.60 -13.12
C VAL A 387 12.26 17.39 -13.51
N THR A 388 12.81 16.17 -13.44
CA THR A 388 12.08 14.94 -13.75
C THR A 388 11.05 14.61 -12.67
N ARG A 389 11.37 14.85 -11.39
CA ARG A 389 10.39 14.76 -10.29
C ARG A 389 9.23 15.73 -10.53
N ASP A 390 9.54 16.97 -10.84
CA ASP A 390 8.52 18.03 -11.05
C ASP A 390 7.62 17.69 -12.23
N ARG A 391 8.21 17.23 -13.36
CA ARG A 391 7.46 16.74 -14.52
C ARG A 391 6.55 15.56 -14.18
N LEU A 392 7.01 14.60 -13.37
CA LEU A 392 6.19 13.47 -12.94
C LEU A 392 5.03 13.91 -12.02
N ASN A 393 5.25 14.86 -11.12
CA ASN A 393 4.21 15.41 -10.27
C ASN A 393 3.16 16.18 -11.09
N GLU A 394 3.58 16.95 -12.10
CA GLU A 394 2.69 17.62 -13.05
C GLU A 394 1.83 16.62 -13.86
N ILE A 395 2.47 15.61 -14.46
CA ILE A 395 1.79 14.52 -15.19
C ILE A 395 0.71 13.87 -14.31
N LYS A 396 1.01 13.67 -13.02
CA LYS A 396 0.11 13.02 -12.08
C LYS A 396 -0.90 13.95 -11.42
N GLN A 397 -0.79 15.26 -11.65
CA GLN A 397 -1.64 16.29 -11.03
C GLN A 397 -1.65 16.19 -9.50
N ARG A 398 -0.47 16.08 -8.90
CA ARG A 398 -0.30 15.99 -7.45
C ARG A 398 0.50 17.18 -6.93
N GLU A 399 0.45 17.37 -5.62
CA GLU A 399 1.19 18.40 -4.91
C GLU A 399 2.71 18.19 -5.06
N ASP A 400 3.48 19.27 -5.21
CA ASP A 400 4.92 19.22 -5.53
C ASP A 400 5.77 18.56 -4.44
N TYR A 401 5.31 18.58 -3.19
CA TYR A 401 5.99 17.94 -2.07
C TYR A 401 5.84 16.41 -2.08
N ARG A 402 5.04 15.82 -2.98
CA ARG A 402 4.91 14.36 -3.04
C ARG A 402 6.19 13.73 -3.61
N PRO A 403 6.76 12.73 -2.92
CA PRO A 403 7.96 12.08 -3.40
C PRO A 403 7.69 11.13 -4.56
N ILE A 404 8.72 10.92 -5.38
CA ILE A 404 8.80 9.87 -6.39
C ILE A 404 9.73 8.77 -5.85
N ALA A 405 9.29 7.51 -5.94
CA ALA A 405 10.08 6.39 -5.44
C ALA A 405 11.10 5.92 -6.49
N PRO A 406 12.29 5.47 -6.09
CA PRO A 406 13.19 4.74 -6.98
C PRO A 406 12.77 3.28 -7.13
N VAL A 407 13.02 2.72 -8.31
CA VAL A 407 13.21 1.27 -8.50
C VAL A 407 14.69 1.02 -8.77
N CYS A 408 15.27 0.04 -8.10
CA CYS A 408 16.70 -0.24 -8.10
C CYS A 408 16.98 -1.73 -8.31
N ARG A 409 17.93 -2.03 -9.19
CA ARG A 409 18.49 -3.37 -9.36
C ARG A 409 19.24 -3.76 -8.09
N VAL A 410 18.97 -4.95 -7.51
CA VAL A 410 19.60 -5.34 -6.24
C VAL A 410 21.13 -5.29 -6.27
N GLU A 411 21.76 -5.56 -7.42
CA GLU A 411 23.22 -5.54 -7.60
C GLU A 411 23.82 -4.12 -7.49
N ASP A 412 23.01 -3.08 -7.65
CA ASP A 412 23.43 -1.68 -7.58
C ASP A 412 23.03 -0.98 -6.28
N LEU A 413 22.20 -1.62 -5.45
CA LEU A 413 21.61 -1.05 -4.25
C LEU A 413 22.65 -0.45 -3.29
N GLY A 414 23.70 -1.21 -2.94
CA GLY A 414 24.76 -0.74 -2.04
C GLY A 414 25.61 0.42 -2.60
N LYS A 415 25.55 0.67 -3.92
CA LYS A 415 26.23 1.80 -4.57
C LYS A 415 25.48 3.12 -4.40
N VAL A 416 24.16 3.07 -4.20
CA VAL A 416 23.28 4.24 -4.21
C VAL A 416 22.58 4.51 -2.88
N PHE A 417 22.41 3.50 -2.03
CA PHE A 417 21.81 3.63 -0.69
C PHE A 417 22.80 3.21 0.40
N HIS A 418 22.64 3.77 1.60
CA HIS A 418 23.45 3.40 2.76
C HIS A 418 23.09 2.01 3.28
N GLU A 419 21.80 1.69 3.32
CA GLU A 419 21.25 0.40 3.72
C GLU A 419 20.98 -0.49 2.51
N ASP A 420 21.45 -1.75 2.52
CA ASP A 420 21.46 -2.65 1.37
C ASP A 420 20.57 -3.91 1.52
N PHE A 421 19.64 -3.92 2.48
CA PHE A 421 18.62 -4.99 2.59
C PHE A 421 17.66 -5.00 1.39
N GLU A 422 16.83 -6.01 1.19
CA GLU A 422 15.84 -5.98 0.09
C GLU A 422 14.50 -5.37 0.53
N ASP A 423 13.91 -4.54 -0.32
CA ASP A 423 12.55 -4.02 -0.16
C ASP A 423 11.83 -4.10 -1.50
N PRO A 424 11.35 -5.29 -1.90
CA PRO A 424 10.68 -5.45 -3.19
C PRO A 424 9.31 -4.75 -3.26
N TYR A 425 8.81 -4.19 -2.16
CA TYR A 425 7.42 -3.73 -2.02
C TYR A 425 7.28 -2.25 -1.67
N MET A 426 8.39 -1.49 -1.57
CA MET A 426 8.39 -0.08 -1.19
C MET A 426 7.76 0.15 0.20
N LEU A 427 8.23 -0.57 1.21
CA LEU A 427 7.68 -0.53 2.57
C LEU A 427 8.63 0.12 3.59
N TYR A 428 9.88 0.41 3.23
CA TYR A 428 10.88 1.00 4.13
C TYR A 428 11.56 2.23 3.50
N PHE A 429 12.02 3.14 4.35
CA PHE A 429 12.89 4.25 3.94
C PHE A 429 14.36 3.89 4.10
N ARG A 430 15.18 4.54 3.29
CA ARG A 430 16.65 4.40 3.26
C ARG A 430 17.30 5.73 3.03
N ARG A 431 18.54 5.89 3.46
CA ARG A 431 19.34 7.08 3.17
C ARG A 431 19.97 6.94 1.78
N VAL A 432 19.73 7.93 0.94
CA VAL A 432 20.37 8.03 -0.38
C VAL A 432 21.80 8.49 -0.19
N ARG A 433 22.77 7.82 -0.83
CA ARG A 433 24.15 8.31 -0.85
C ARG A 433 24.22 9.56 -1.71
N GLU A 434 24.74 10.66 -1.16
CA GLU A 434 24.87 11.93 -1.90
C GLU A 434 25.64 11.77 -3.22
N SER A 435 26.64 10.88 -3.25
CA SER A 435 27.46 10.57 -4.43
C SER A 435 26.67 9.93 -5.59
N SER A 436 25.45 9.45 -5.35
CA SER A 436 24.62 8.82 -6.38
C SER A 436 23.97 9.81 -7.35
N GLY A 437 23.81 11.08 -6.92
CA GLY A 437 23.17 12.12 -7.74
C GLY A 437 21.68 11.89 -8.04
N LEU A 438 21.00 10.99 -7.33
CA LEU A 438 19.60 10.59 -7.59
C LEU A 438 18.56 11.63 -7.11
N ARG A 439 18.65 12.87 -7.61
CA ARG A 439 17.85 14.00 -7.07
C ARG A 439 16.35 13.87 -7.32
N ALA A 440 15.90 13.13 -8.33
CA ALA A 440 14.48 13.01 -8.65
C ALA A 440 13.71 12.16 -7.61
N VAL A 441 14.42 11.27 -6.92
CA VAL A 441 13.86 10.26 -6.01
C VAL A 441 14.30 10.46 -4.57
N THR A 442 15.13 11.46 -4.30
CA THR A 442 15.62 11.79 -2.96
C THR A 442 14.67 12.79 -2.30
N HIS A 443 14.20 12.45 -1.11
CA HIS A 443 13.36 13.29 -0.27
C HIS A 443 14.16 14.46 0.31
N VAL A 444 13.46 15.45 0.88
CA VAL A 444 14.09 16.65 1.47
C VAL A 444 15.03 16.30 2.63
N ASP A 445 14.71 15.25 3.37
CA ASP A 445 15.51 14.76 4.50
C ASP A 445 16.71 13.92 4.03
N GLY A 446 16.80 13.54 2.75
CA GLY A 446 17.81 12.66 2.19
C GLY A 446 17.40 11.18 2.11
N SER A 447 16.15 10.85 2.46
CA SER A 447 15.62 9.49 2.36
C SER A 447 15.06 9.16 0.98
N ALA A 448 14.78 7.88 0.73
CA ALA A 448 13.97 7.42 -0.40
C ALA A 448 13.32 6.08 -0.09
N ARG A 449 12.16 5.82 -0.72
CA ARG A 449 11.42 4.56 -0.59
C ARG A 449 11.65 3.67 -1.81
N VAL A 450 12.74 2.92 -1.79
CA VAL A 450 13.19 2.11 -2.94
C VAL A 450 12.40 0.83 -3.10
N GLN A 451 12.08 0.47 -4.35
CA GLN A 451 11.76 -0.90 -4.73
C GLN A 451 13.04 -1.62 -5.19
N THR A 452 13.39 -2.74 -4.57
CA THR A 452 14.48 -3.59 -5.05
C THR A 452 13.98 -4.63 -6.04
N VAL A 453 14.66 -4.81 -7.16
CA VAL A 453 14.29 -5.76 -8.21
C VAL A 453 15.38 -6.79 -8.43
N ARG A 454 15.00 -8.07 -8.29
CA ARG A 454 15.76 -9.24 -8.74
C ARG A 454 15.22 -9.75 -10.07
N ASP A 455 16.08 -10.38 -10.86
CA ASP A 455 15.70 -11.06 -12.10
C ASP A 455 14.61 -12.11 -11.88
N SER A 456 14.74 -12.92 -10.81
CA SER A 456 13.74 -13.94 -10.44
C SER A 456 12.38 -13.38 -10.03
N GLY A 457 12.32 -12.10 -9.63
CA GLY A 457 11.09 -11.44 -9.17
C GLY A 457 10.38 -10.67 -10.27
N ASN A 458 11.13 -9.92 -11.09
CA ASN A 458 10.60 -9.17 -12.23
C ASN A 458 11.67 -9.10 -13.35
N PRO A 459 11.76 -10.12 -14.23
CA PRO A 459 12.84 -10.22 -15.20
C PRO A 459 12.80 -9.13 -16.27
N GLN A 460 11.61 -8.67 -16.69
CA GLN A 460 11.49 -7.58 -17.66
C GLN A 460 12.04 -6.26 -17.09
N MET A 461 11.68 -5.92 -15.85
CA MET A 461 12.22 -4.74 -15.18
C MET A 461 13.72 -4.88 -14.90
N HIS A 462 14.19 -6.05 -14.48
CA HIS A 462 15.61 -6.29 -14.24
C HIS A 462 16.45 -6.13 -15.52
N ARG A 463 15.95 -6.59 -16.68
CA ARG A 463 16.59 -6.35 -17.99
C ARG A 463 16.68 -4.87 -18.32
N LEU A 464 15.61 -4.10 -18.13
CA LEU A 464 15.61 -2.66 -18.37
C LEU A 464 16.60 -1.93 -17.45
N LEU A 465 16.61 -2.26 -16.15
CA LEU A 465 17.55 -1.70 -15.18
C LEU A 465 18.99 -2.09 -15.51
N SER A 466 19.22 -3.29 -16.02
CA SER A 466 20.55 -3.74 -16.45
C SER A 466 21.05 -2.98 -17.67
N ALA A 467 20.19 -2.75 -18.67
CA ALA A 467 20.50 -1.91 -19.82
C ALA A 467 20.79 -0.46 -19.39
N PHE A 468 20.00 0.09 -18.47
CA PHE A 468 20.25 1.43 -17.91
C PHE A 468 21.55 1.49 -17.10
N ALA A 469 21.87 0.46 -16.32
CA ALA A 469 23.12 0.35 -15.58
C ALA A 469 24.34 0.35 -16.50
N ALA A 470 24.27 -0.35 -17.65
CA ALA A 470 25.34 -0.36 -18.65
C ALA A 470 25.62 1.03 -19.23
N GLN A 471 24.60 1.89 -19.32
CA GLN A 471 24.72 3.25 -19.88
C GLN A 471 25.04 4.33 -18.83
N ARG A 472 24.55 4.18 -17.59
CA ARG A 472 24.60 5.23 -16.54
C ARG A 472 25.35 4.81 -15.28
N GLY A 473 25.91 3.60 -15.24
CA GLY A 473 26.71 3.06 -14.13
C GLY A 473 25.90 2.38 -13.01
N VAL A 474 24.61 2.68 -12.89
CA VAL A 474 23.69 2.10 -11.90
C VAL A 474 22.32 1.85 -12.51
N GLY A 475 21.70 0.71 -12.17
CA GLY A 475 20.35 0.36 -12.60
C GLY A 475 19.31 0.94 -11.66
N VAL A 476 19.04 2.24 -11.79
CA VAL A 476 18.03 2.96 -11.00
C VAL A 476 17.15 3.81 -11.92
N LEU A 477 15.84 3.76 -11.71
CA LEU A 477 14.86 4.59 -12.39
C LEU A 477 13.87 5.17 -11.39
N CYS A 478 13.19 6.26 -11.75
CA CYS A 478 11.95 6.65 -11.08
C CYS A 478 10.89 5.56 -11.32
N ASN A 479 10.10 5.25 -10.29
CA ASN A 479 8.89 4.44 -10.39
C ASN A 479 7.74 5.15 -9.66
N THR A 480 6.67 5.44 -10.38
CA THR A 480 5.42 5.96 -9.80
C THR A 480 4.22 5.31 -10.49
N SER A 481 3.06 5.25 -9.83
CA SER A 481 1.89 4.54 -10.36
C SER A 481 1.39 5.08 -11.70
N LEU A 482 1.00 4.18 -12.60
CA LEU A 482 0.29 4.49 -13.83
C LEU A 482 -1.22 4.49 -13.56
N ASN A 483 -1.77 5.68 -13.29
CA ASN A 483 -3.17 5.86 -12.94
C ASN A 483 -3.65 7.29 -13.21
N PHE A 484 -4.96 7.46 -13.43
CA PHE A 484 -5.60 8.76 -13.33
C PHE A 484 -5.61 9.26 -11.87
N ASN A 485 -5.78 10.57 -11.68
CA ASN A 485 -5.86 11.14 -10.34
C ASN A 485 -7.16 10.69 -9.66
N GLY A 486 -7.07 10.14 -8.45
CA GLY A 486 -8.25 9.64 -7.72
C GLY A 486 -8.73 8.25 -8.11
N GLU A 487 -8.04 7.56 -9.03
CA GLU A 487 -8.42 6.22 -9.52
C GLU A 487 -7.32 5.18 -9.29
N GLY A 488 -7.69 3.90 -9.33
CA GLY A 488 -6.74 2.78 -9.30
C GLY A 488 -5.95 2.64 -10.61
N PHE A 489 -5.14 1.58 -10.71
CA PHE A 489 -4.23 1.41 -11.85
C PHE A 489 -4.97 1.27 -13.19
N ILE A 490 -4.38 1.86 -14.24
CA ILE A 490 -4.83 1.67 -15.61
C ILE A 490 -4.51 0.24 -16.04
N ASN A 491 -5.52 -0.52 -16.45
CA ASN A 491 -5.37 -1.93 -16.77
C ASN A 491 -5.88 -2.34 -18.15
N ARG A 492 -6.19 -1.36 -19.00
CA ARG A 492 -6.66 -1.57 -20.37
C ARG A 492 -6.04 -0.58 -21.35
N MET A 493 -5.95 -1.00 -22.62
CA MET A 493 -5.32 -0.23 -23.69
C MET A 493 -6.04 1.10 -23.96
N SER A 494 -7.37 1.11 -23.96
CA SER A 494 -8.17 2.33 -24.16
C SER A 494 -7.80 3.44 -23.17
N ASP A 495 -7.73 3.11 -21.88
CA ASP A 495 -7.34 4.04 -20.82
C ASP A 495 -5.86 4.43 -20.90
N LEU A 496 -4.98 3.49 -21.25
CA LEU A 496 -3.55 3.77 -21.42
C LEU A 496 -3.31 4.80 -22.53
N VAL A 497 -3.94 4.60 -23.69
CA VAL A 497 -3.85 5.52 -24.82
C VAL A 497 -4.40 6.89 -24.41
N LEU A 498 -5.58 6.93 -23.80
CA LEU A 498 -6.19 8.18 -23.30
C LEU A 498 -5.27 8.90 -22.31
N TYR A 499 -4.68 8.17 -21.35
CA TYR A 499 -3.77 8.73 -20.37
C TYR A 499 -2.52 9.29 -21.03
N CYS A 500 -1.84 8.51 -21.86
CA CYS A 500 -0.62 8.98 -22.53
C CYS A 500 -0.88 10.19 -23.43
N GLU A 501 -1.99 10.20 -24.17
CA GLU A 501 -2.38 11.32 -25.02
C GLU A 501 -2.67 12.59 -24.22
N SER A 502 -3.50 12.47 -23.18
CA SER A 502 -3.88 13.61 -22.32
C SER A 502 -2.73 14.15 -21.46
N ARG A 503 -1.68 13.35 -21.21
CA ARG A 503 -0.50 13.73 -20.42
C ARG A 503 0.74 14.04 -21.22
N GLY A 504 0.65 13.99 -22.56
CA GLY A 504 1.81 14.24 -23.42
C GLY A 504 2.94 13.22 -23.25
N ILE A 505 2.62 11.98 -22.87
CA ILE A 505 3.58 10.89 -22.80
C ILE A 505 3.73 10.30 -24.19
N SER A 506 4.96 10.32 -24.71
CA SER A 506 5.31 9.86 -26.07
C SER A 506 5.62 8.37 -26.14
N ASP A 507 5.82 7.71 -25.01
CA ASP A 507 6.34 6.36 -24.95
C ASP A 507 5.49 5.49 -24.02
N MET A 508 4.95 4.40 -24.57
CA MET A 508 4.29 3.37 -23.79
C MET A 508 4.77 1.98 -24.19
N VAL A 509 4.96 1.10 -23.23
CA VAL A 509 5.37 -0.28 -23.40
C VAL A 509 4.28 -1.18 -22.84
N VAL A 510 3.81 -2.13 -23.65
CA VAL A 510 2.83 -3.14 -23.26
C VAL A 510 3.37 -4.52 -23.64
N GLY A 511 3.73 -5.32 -22.63
CA GLY A 511 4.42 -6.59 -22.85
C GLY A 511 5.74 -6.37 -23.58
N ASP A 512 5.93 -7.04 -24.71
CA ASP A 512 7.14 -6.91 -25.55
C ASP A 512 6.98 -5.91 -26.71
N THR A 513 5.96 -5.03 -26.67
CA THR A 513 5.74 -4.00 -27.70
C THR A 513 5.96 -2.60 -27.14
N TRP A 514 6.80 -1.82 -27.80
CA TRP A 514 6.99 -0.40 -27.54
C TRP A 514 6.24 0.43 -28.58
N TYR A 515 5.37 1.30 -28.11
CA TYR A 515 4.66 2.29 -28.90
C TYR A 515 5.28 3.67 -28.68
N GLN A 516 5.58 4.35 -29.78
CA GLN A 516 6.09 5.71 -29.81
C GLN A 516 5.11 6.62 -30.54
N ARG A 517 4.69 7.70 -29.89
CA ARG A 517 3.85 8.72 -30.49
C ARG A 517 4.69 9.56 -31.44
N ALA A 518 4.20 9.78 -32.66
CA ALA A 518 4.81 10.76 -33.53
C ALA A 518 4.74 12.14 -32.85
N GLU A 519 5.87 12.84 -32.75
CA GLU A 519 5.87 14.25 -32.40
C GLU A 519 5.14 15.00 -33.52
N GLY A 520 4.01 15.63 -33.18
CA GLY A 520 3.17 16.36 -34.13
C GLY A 520 3.76 17.70 -34.55
#